data_AF-A0A7W0UHM5-F1
#
_entry.id   AF-A0A7W0UHM5-F1
#
_cell.length_a   1.000
_cell.length_b   1.000
_cell.length_c   1.000
_cell.angle_alpha   90.00
_cell.angle_beta   90.00
_cell.angle_gamma   90.00
#
_symmetry.space_group_name_H-M   'P 1'
#
loop_
_entity.id
_entity.type
_entity.pdbx_description
1 polymer ?
#
loop_
_entity_poly.entity_id
_entity_poly.type
_entity_poly.pdbx_seq_one_letter_code
_entity_poly.pdbx_strand_id
1 'polypeptide(L)'
;MRQQTASVRGQTLVEFALILPIFILLLVGIFDVGRAVYAYNTINNAAREAVRVGIVNQNTGAIEAKAIKQAVSLGLAATDIEVRFLQPDYSNAAPCNATPRTGCLVEVEVRYQYTAATPVIGNLVGVLDLQGSSRQPIERTFNAP
;
A
#
# COMPACT_ATOMS: atom_id res chain seq x y z
N MET A 1 -53.63 -39.74 -20.99
CA MET A 1 -52.98 -38.46 -20.62
C MET A 1 -51.64 -38.78 -19.96
N ARG A 2 -50.52 -38.60 -20.68
CA ARG A 2 -49.16 -38.85 -20.14
C ARG A 2 -48.72 -37.59 -19.38
N GLN A 3 -48.76 -37.64 -18.06
CA GLN A 3 -48.23 -36.56 -17.21
C GLN A 3 -46.70 -36.68 -17.15
N GLN A 4 -46.01 -35.80 -17.87
CA GLN A 4 -44.57 -35.60 -17.74
C GLN A 4 -44.30 -34.68 -16.54
N THR A 5 -44.24 -35.22 -15.33
CA THR A 5 -43.88 -34.46 -14.11
C THR A 5 -42.46 -34.79 -13.65
N ALA A 6 -41.46 -34.53 -14.50
CA ALA A 6 -40.05 -34.76 -14.16
C ALA A 6 -39.12 -33.56 -14.41
N SER A 7 -39.63 -32.36 -14.76
CA SER A 7 -38.78 -31.23 -15.20
C SER A 7 -38.46 -30.18 -14.13
N VAL A 8 -39.18 -30.13 -13.01
CA VAL A 8 -39.07 -28.98 -12.07
C VAL A 8 -37.78 -29.00 -11.26
N ARG A 9 -37.30 -30.17 -10.84
CA ARG A 9 -36.10 -30.29 -9.97
C ARG A 9 -34.77 -30.03 -10.69
N GLY A 10 -34.68 -30.36 -11.98
CA GLY A 10 -33.46 -30.12 -12.78
C GLY A 10 -33.29 -28.66 -13.16
N GLN A 11 -34.39 -27.95 -13.42
CA GLN A 11 -34.37 -26.55 -13.85
C GLN A 11 -33.83 -25.61 -12.75
N THR A 12 -34.23 -25.77 -11.49
CA THR A 12 -33.76 -24.92 -10.38
C THR A 12 -32.25 -25.05 -10.14
N LEU A 13 -31.69 -26.26 -10.32
CA LEU A 13 -30.25 -26.48 -10.20
C LEU A 13 -29.48 -25.74 -11.31
N VAL A 14 -30.03 -25.74 -12.53
CA VAL A 14 -29.43 -25.03 -13.68
C VAL A 14 -29.50 -23.51 -13.49
N GLU A 15 -30.63 -22.96 -13.04
CA GLU A 15 -30.75 -21.53 -12.76
C GLU A 15 -29.74 -21.07 -11.69
N PHE A 16 -29.57 -21.84 -10.62
CA PHE A 16 -28.56 -21.56 -9.60
C PHE A 16 -27.12 -21.64 -10.16
N ALA A 17 -26.84 -22.65 -10.99
CA ALA A 17 -25.53 -22.83 -11.62
C ALA A 17 -25.15 -21.68 -12.56
N LEU A 18 -26.12 -20.95 -13.12
CA LEU A 18 -25.87 -19.77 -13.98
C LEU A 18 -25.59 -18.49 -13.18
N ILE A 19 -26.20 -18.34 -11.99
CA ILE A 19 -26.00 -17.15 -11.14
C ILE A 19 -24.70 -17.26 -10.33
N LEU A 20 -24.36 -18.48 -9.90
CA LEU A 20 -23.19 -18.75 -9.05
C LEU A 20 -21.87 -18.17 -9.59
N PRO A 21 -21.52 -18.28 -10.89
CA PRO A 21 -20.28 -17.70 -11.42
C PRO A 21 -20.21 -16.18 -11.28
N ILE A 22 -21.33 -15.48 -11.52
CA ILE A 22 -21.40 -14.01 -11.39
C ILE A 22 -21.26 -13.62 -9.92
N PHE A 23 -21.91 -14.37 -9.03
CA PHE A 23 -21.80 -14.14 -7.59
C PHE A 23 -20.36 -14.35 -7.08
N ILE A 24 -19.66 -15.39 -7.53
CA ILE A 24 -18.26 -15.65 -7.18
C ILE A 24 -17.36 -14.51 -7.71
N LEU A 25 -17.55 -14.06 -8.95
CA LEU A 25 -16.79 -12.94 -9.51
C LEU A 25 -16.97 -11.66 -8.68
N LEU A 26 -18.18 -11.40 -8.20
CA LEU A 26 -18.47 -10.25 -7.34
C LEU A 26 -17.75 -10.37 -5.98
N LEU A 27 -17.79 -11.55 -5.33
CA LEU A 27 -17.08 -11.77 -4.07
C LEU A 27 -15.57 -11.61 -4.21
N VAL A 28 -15.01 -12.18 -5.28
CA VAL A 28 -13.60 -12.06 -5.63
C VAL A 28 -13.22 -10.59 -5.87
N GLY A 29 -14.04 -9.83 -6.59
CA GLY A 29 -13.81 -8.41 -6.82
C GLY A 29 -13.78 -7.59 -5.53
N ILE A 30 -14.70 -7.86 -4.60
CA ILE A 30 -14.69 -7.23 -3.28
C ILE A 30 -13.42 -7.58 -2.51
N PHE A 31 -12.96 -8.83 -2.58
CA PHE A 31 -11.74 -9.27 -1.91
C PHE A 31 -10.49 -8.57 -2.44
N ASP A 32 -10.36 -8.44 -3.77
CA ASP A 32 -9.22 -7.74 -4.38
C ASP A 32 -9.19 -6.26 -4.00
N VAL A 33 -10.35 -5.57 -4.04
CA VAL A 33 -10.45 -4.18 -3.55
C VAL A 33 -10.07 -4.07 -2.07
N GLY A 34 -10.53 -5.02 -1.24
CA GLY A 34 -10.16 -5.08 0.17
C GLY A 34 -8.65 -5.19 0.39
N ARG A 35 -7.96 -6.04 -0.40
CA ARG A 35 -6.50 -6.14 -0.38
C ARG A 35 -5.81 -4.85 -0.83
N ALA A 36 -6.33 -4.18 -1.85
CA ALA A 36 -5.77 -2.91 -2.32
C ALA A 36 -5.83 -1.82 -1.23
N VAL A 37 -6.98 -1.70 -0.57
CA VAL A 37 -7.17 -0.78 0.56
C VAL A 37 -6.27 -1.14 1.75
N TYR A 38 -6.13 -2.43 2.06
CA TYR A 38 -5.19 -2.89 3.08
C TYR A 38 -3.74 -2.47 2.77
N ALA A 39 -3.29 -2.69 1.53
CA ALA A 39 -1.94 -2.30 1.10
C ALA A 39 -1.75 -0.79 1.20
N TYR A 40 -2.72 0.00 0.72
CA TYR A 40 -2.70 1.46 0.81
C TYR A 40 -2.59 1.97 2.25
N ASN A 41 -3.38 1.43 3.17
CA ASN A 41 -3.30 1.82 4.58
C ASN A 41 -1.96 1.41 5.21
N THR A 42 -1.45 0.24 4.84
CA THR A 42 -0.18 -0.28 5.36
C THR A 42 1.01 0.58 4.95
N ILE A 43 1.12 0.99 3.67
CA ILE A 43 2.19 1.89 3.22
C ILE A 43 2.10 3.29 3.86
N ASN A 44 0.89 3.82 4.04
CA ASN A 44 0.70 5.11 4.72
C ASN A 44 1.11 5.05 6.19
N ASN A 45 0.77 3.96 6.88
CA ASN A 45 1.18 3.75 8.26
C ASN A 45 2.71 3.59 8.37
N ALA A 46 3.31 2.81 7.45
CA ALA A 46 4.76 2.62 7.39
C ALA A 46 5.51 3.95 7.18
N ALA A 47 5.03 4.80 6.26
CA ALA A 47 5.61 6.13 6.04
C ALA A 47 5.55 6.99 7.32
N ARG A 48 4.42 7.03 8.02
CA ARG A 48 4.28 7.80 9.27
C ARG A 48 5.23 7.32 10.37
N GLU A 49 5.32 6.02 10.54
CA GLU A 49 6.20 5.41 11.55
C GLU A 49 7.69 5.58 11.22
N ALA A 50 8.06 5.55 9.94
CA ALA A 50 9.42 5.81 9.48
C ALA A 50 9.81 7.28 9.67
N VAL A 51 8.92 8.21 9.31
CA VAL A 51 9.13 9.65 9.54
C VAL A 51 9.36 9.95 11.02
N ARG A 52 8.58 9.34 11.92
CA ARG A 52 8.77 9.50 13.38
C ARG A 52 10.19 9.15 13.83
N VAL A 53 10.82 8.15 13.21
CA VAL A 53 12.24 7.85 13.45
C VAL A 53 13.12 8.95 12.86
N GLY A 54 12.82 9.42 11.65
CA GLY A 54 13.53 10.50 10.96
C GLY A 54 13.56 11.85 11.68
N ILE A 55 12.57 12.13 12.51
CA ILE A 55 12.52 13.35 13.35
C ILE A 55 13.72 13.42 14.31
N VAL A 56 14.16 12.27 14.81
CA VAL A 56 15.18 12.15 15.86
C VAL A 56 16.47 11.49 15.40
N ASN A 57 16.41 10.70 14.33
CA ASN A 57 17.53 9.95 13.78
C ASN A 57 17.48 10.04 12.25
N GLN A 58 18.39 10.83 11.67
CA GLN A 58 18.43 11.09 10.22
C GLN A 58 19.23 10.04 9.44
N ASN A 59 19.62 8.93 10.07
CA ASN A 59 20.18 7.77 9.36
C ASN A 59 19.09 7.14 8.48
N THR A 60 19.22 7.29 7.16
CA THR A 60 18.28 6.76 6.16
C THR A 60 18.07 5.26 6.29
N GLY A 61 19.12 4.48 6.56
CA GLY A 61 19.00 3.03 6.75
C GLY A 61 18.15 2.64 7.95
N ALA A 62 18.16 3.43 9.04
CA ALA A 62 17.30 3.20 10.19
C ALA A 62 15.82 3.55 9.90
N ILE A 63 15.60 4.62 9.13
CA ILE A 63 14.28 5.07 8.67
C ILE A 63 13.67 4.01 7.73
N GLU A 64 14.43 3.56 6.73
CA GLU A 64 14.04 2.51 5.79
C GLU A 64 13.73 1.20 6.52
N ALA A 65 14.62 0.75 7.42
CA ALA A 65 14.39 -0.47 8.19
C ALA A 65 13.12 -0.40 9.04
N LYS A 66 12.76 0.78 9.56
CA LYS A 66 11.50 0.99 10.26
C LYS A 66 10.30 0.88 9.30
N ALA A 67 10.35 1.51 8.12
CA ALA A 67 9.30 1.41 7.11
C ALA A 67 9.06 -0.07 6.70
N ILE A 68 10.13 -0.80 6.36
CA ILE A 68 10.08 -2.22 5.97
C ILE A 68 9.44 -3.06 7.08
N LYS A 69 9.84 -2.86 8.34
CA LYS A 69 9.27 -3.58 9.49
C LYS A 69 7.77 -3.35 9.67
N GLN A 70 7.28 -2.13 9.38
CA GLN A 70 5.86 -1.80 9.53
C GLN A 70 4.98 -2.35 8.39
N ALA A 71 5.59 -2.64 7.24
CA ALA A 71 4.90 -3.14 6.06
C ALA A 71 5.43 -4.51 5.61
N VAL A 72 5.88 -5.34 6.56
CA VAL A 72 6.44 -6.67 6.28
C VAL A 72 5.50 -7.59 5.50
N SER A 73 4.18 -7.42 5.67
CA SER A 73 3.15 -8.17 4.95
C SER A 73 3.11 -7.88 3.45
N LEU A 74 3.70 -6.78 3.01
CA LEU A 74 3.77 -6.38 1.60
C LEU A 74 5.08 -6.79 0.93
N GLY A 75 6.10 -7.19 1.69
CA GLY A 75 7.39 -7.63 1.15
C GLY A 75 8.22 -6.49 0.54
N LEU A 76 8.12 -5.27 1.08
CA LEU A 76 8.87 -4.11 0.59
C LEU A 76 10.39 -4.29 0.73
N ALA A 77 11.11 -3.75 -0.26
CA ALA A 77 12.55 -3.59 -0.23
C ALA A 77 12.94 -2.12 0.04
N ALA A 78 14.23 -1.87 0.32
CA ALA A 78 14.75 -0.52 0.51
C ALA A 78 14.56 0.36 -0.75
N THR A 79 14.54 -0.23 -1.94
CA THR A 79 14.29 0.46 -3.22
C THR A 79 12.89 1.04 -3.34
N ASP A 80 11.95 0.51 -2.57
CA ASP A 80 10.55 0.95 -2.56
C ASP A 80 10.34 2.14 -1.62
N ILE A 81 11.37 2.56 -0.90
CA ILE A 81 11.31 3.62 0.09
C ILE A 81 12.24 4.75 -0.35
N GLU A 82 11.72 5.97 -0.34
CA GLU A 82 12.50 7.17 -0.61
C GLU A 82 12.45 8.09 0.60
N VAL A 83 13.64 8.41 1.12
CA VAL A 83 13.80 9.34 2.24
C VAL A 83 14.38 10.64 1.71
N ARG A 84 13.71 11.76 1.98
CA ARG A 84 14.14 13.09 1.54
C ARG A 84 14.17 14.03 2.72
N PHE A 85 15.17 14.90 2.74
CA PHE A 85 15.27 15.97 3.72
C PHE A 85 15.04 17.29 3.01
N LEU A 86 13.86 17.86 3.26
CA LEU A 86 13.38 19.05 2.60
C LEU A 86 13.60 20.29 3.47
N GLN A 87 13.66 21.43 2.82
CA GLN A 87 13.69 22.73 3.46
C GLN A 87 12.25 23.20 3.78
N PRO A 88 12.01 24.21 4.64
CA PRO A 88 10.65 24.62 5.03
C PRO A 88 9.75 25.08 3.87
N ASP A 89 10.33 25.39 2.72
CA ASP A 89 9.65 25.68 1.46
C ASP A 89 9.27 24.40 0.66
N TYR A 90 9.46 23.22 1.26
CA TYR A 90 9.26 21.89 0.66
C TYR A 90 10.18 21.58 -0.52
N SER A 91 11.23 22.37 -0.74
CA SER A 91 12.24 22.08 -1.76
C SER A 91 13.22 21.01 -1.25
N ASN A 92 13.67 20.14 -2.16
CA ASN A 92 14.75 19.18 -1.88
C ASN A 92 16.12 19.82 -2.21
N ALA A 93 16.37 20.99 -1.63
CA ALA A 93 17.56 21.79 -1.87
C ALA A 93 18.56 21.69 -0.71
N ALA A 94 19.82 22.02 -1.01
CA ALA A 94 20.83 22.22 0.02
C ALA A 94 20.43 23.41 0.90
N PRO A 95 20.68 23.35 2.23
CA PRO A 95 21.54 22.38 2.90
C PRO A 95 20.83 21.18 3.52
N CYS A 96 19.49 21.12 3.53
CA CYS A 96 18.76 20.07 4.25
C CYS A 96 19.00 18.67 3.66
N ASN A 97 19.15 18.56 2.33
CA ASN A 97 19.39 17.29 1.64
C ASN A 97 20.78 16.67 1.92
N ALA A 98 21.78 17.49 2.28
CA ALA A 98 23.16 17.06 2.54
C ALA A 98 23.47 17.01 4.04
N THR A 99 22.92 17.96 4.80
CA THR A 99 23.12 18.11 6.24
C THR A 99 21.77 18.37 6.93
N PRO A 100 21.05 17.30 7.30
CA PRO A 100 19.78 17.42 8.01
C PRO A 100 19.98 18.12 9.36
N ARG A 101 19.18 19.16 9.60
CA ARG A 101 19.25 19.96 10.84
C ARG A 101 17.85 20.24 11.39
N THR A 102 17.79 20.68 12.64
CA THR A 102 16.55 21.16 13.26
C THR A 102 15.90 22.24 12.38
N GLY A 103 14.60 22.11 12.14
CA GLY A 103 13.84 22.99 11.24
C GLY A 103 13.79 22.53 9.78
N CYS A 104 14.60 21.56 9.34
CA CYS A 104 14.34 20.85 8.08
C CYS A 104 13.15 19.89 8.26
N LEU A 105 12.51 19.52 7.16
CA LEU A 105 11.44 18.52 7.11
C LEU A 105 12.05 17.18 6.68
N VAL A 106 11.70 16.11 7.36
CA VAL A 106 11.92 14.75 6.86
C VAL A 106 10.66 14.30 6.13
N GLU A 107 10.82 13.85 4.89
CA GLU A 107 9.82 13.21 4.06
C GLU A 107 10.22 11.74 3.88
N VAL A 108 9.26 10.83 4.09
CA VAL A 108 9.40 9.43 3.69
C VAL A 108 8.25 9.09 2.76
N GLU A 109 8.60 8.57 1.61
CA GLU A 109 7.68 8.02 0.62
C GLU A 109 7.88 6.51 0.54
N VAL A 110 6.79 5.77 0.54
CA VAL A 110 6.76 4.32 0.40
C VAL A 110 5.92 3.99 -0.83
N ARG A 111 6.52 3.30 -1.79
CA ARG A 111 5.89 2.86 -3.03
C ARG A 111 5.58 1.38 -2.95
N TYR A 112 4.48 0.96 -3.56
CA TYR A 112 4.10 -0.45 -3.64
C TYR A 112 3.35 -0.73 -4.92
N GLN A 113 3.83 -1.70 -5.69
CA GLN A 113 3.18 -2.16 -6.91
C GLN A 113 2.12 -3.20 -6.56
N TYR A 114 0.86 -2.78 -6.52
CA TYR A 114 -0.26 -3.67 -6.27
C TYR A 114 -0.65 -4.44 -7.53
N THR A 115 -0.82 -5.75 -7.38
CA THR A 115 -1.41 -6.62 -8.39
C THR A 115 -2.61 -7.36 -7.79
N ALA A 116 -3.71 -7.44 -8.55
CA ALA A 116 -4.89 -8.18 -8.13
C ALA A 116 -4.55 -9.67 -7.95
N ALA A 117 -5.14 -10.32 -6.95
CA ALA A 117 -4.92 -11.75 -6.73
C ALA A 117 -5.51 -12.59 -7.87
N THR A 118 -6.59 -12.09 -8.47
CA THR A 118 -7.36 -12.86 -9.43
C THR A 118 -7.03 -12.47 -10.87
N PRO A 119 -6.67 -13.44 -11.74
CA PRO A 119 -6.21 -13.11 -13.09
C PRO A 119 -7.22 -12.35 -13.95
N VAL A 120 -8.53 -12.59 -13.75
CA VAL A 120 -9.59 -11.87 -14.49
C VAL A 120 -9.54 -10.37 -14.21
N ILE A 121 -9.36 -10.00 -12.93
CA ILE A 121 -9.29 -8.60 -12.51
C ILE A 121 -7.89 -8.03 -12.79
N GLY A 122 -6.84 -8.81 -12.55
CA GLY A 122 -5.46 -8.43 -12.83
C GLY A 122 -5.21 -8.12 -14.30
N ASN A 123 -5.79 -8.89 -15.22
CA ASN A 123 -5.70 -8.62 -16.66
C ASN A 123 -6.49 -7.38 -17.11
N LEU A 124 -7.54 -7.01 -16.35
CA LEU A 124 -8.37 -5.84 -16.66
C LEU A 124 -7.73 -4.54 -16.14
N VAL A 125 -7.19 -4.58 -14.92
CA VAL A 125 -6.71 -3.39 -14.19
C VAL A 125 -5.20 -3.20 -14.34
N GLY A 126 -4.43 -4.28 -14.53
CA GLY A 126 -2.98 -4.23 -14.59
C GLY A 126 -2.32 -4.00 -13.22
N VAL A 127 -1.08 -3.54 -13.25
CA VAL A 127 -0.32 -3.15 -12.06
C VAL A 127 -0.75 -1.74 -11.64
N LEU A 128 -1.04 -1.55 -10.35
CA LEU A 128 -1.37 -0.26 -9.77
C LEU A 128 -0.25 0.21 -8.84
N ASP A 129 0.34 1.36 -9.15
CA ASP A 129 1.32 1.98 -8.28
C ASP A 129 0.63 2.71 -7.13
N LEU A 130 0.80 2.18 -5.92
CA LEU A 130 0.33 2.79 -4.68
C LEU A 130 1.49 3.53 -4.03
N GLN A 131 1.24 4.76 -3.57
CA GLN A 131 2.21 5.56 -2.85
C GLN A 131 1.62 6.10 -1.55
N GLY A 132 2.40 6.02 -0.48
CA GLY A 132 2.09 6.61 0.82
C GLY A 132 3.26 7.48 1.25
N SER A 133 3.00 8.76 1.54
CA SER A 133 4.03 9.68 2.00
C SER A 133 3.64 10.35 3.31
N SER A 134 4.65 10.67 4.11
CA SER A 134 4.49 11.41 5.36
C SER A 134 5.63 12.41 5.49
N ARG A 135 5.36 13.55 6.14
CA ARG A 135 6.34 14.63 6.34
C ARG A 135 6.22 15.18 7.75
N GLN A 136 7.34 15.36 8.44
CA GLN A 136 7.37 16.00 9.76
C GLN A 136 8.67 16.82 9.95
N PRO A 137 8.65 17.90 10.75
CA PRO A 137 9.85 18.66 11.05
C PRO A 137 10.81 17.88 11.95
N ILE A 138 12.11 18.05 11.72
CA ILE A 138 13.18 17.50 12.57
C ILE A 138 13.22 18.29 13.88
N GLU A 139 13.07 17.57 15.00
CA GLU A 139 13.11 18.14 16.34
C GLU A 139 14.53 18.12 16.91
N ARG A 140 15.33 17.08 16.60
CA ARG A 140 16.72 16.95 17.04
C ARG A 140 17.58 16.23 16.01
N THR A 141 18.86 16.60 15.94
CA THR A 141 19.83 15.93 15.07
C THR A 141 20.52 14.78 15.78
N PHE A 142 20.72 13.66 15.09
CA PHE A 142 21.39 12.47 15.62
C PHE A 142 22.81 12.74 16.11
N ASN A 143 23.48 13.74 15.52
CA ASN A 143 24.89 14.07 15.77
C ASN A 143 25.07 15.33 16.63
N ALA A 144 24.08 15.71 17.44
CA ALA A 144 24.24 16.83 18.37
C ALA A 144 25.24 16.45 19.48
N PRO A 145 26.31 17.25 19.73
CA PRO A 145 27.18 17.08 20.89
C PRO A 145 26.45 17.32 22.21
#